data_AF-A0A1B2R2T5-F1
#
_entry.id   AF-A0A1B2R2T5-F1
#
_cell.length_a   1.000
_cell.length_b   1.000
_cell.length_c   1.000
_cell.angle_alpha   90.00
_cell.angle_beta   90.00
_cell.angle_gamma   90.00
#
_symmetry.space_group_name_H-M   'P 1'
#
loop_
_entity.id
_entity.type
_entity.pdbx_description
1 polymer ?
#
loop_
_entity_poly.entity_id
_entity_poly.type
_entity_poly.pdbx_seq_one_letter_code
_entity_poly.pdbx_strand_id
1 'polypeptide(L)' 'MEITKLGRLGVTVCSTTFTGLGRAQAKAMGCAQIPILVIPHPFGTRTRDEIRDIAAQCAEQLMALMAGGTQP' A
#
# COMPACT_ATOMS: atom_id res chain seq x y z
N MET A 1 -2.62 -13.30 -3.49
CA MET A 1 -1.47 -12.90 -2.64
C MET A 1 -0.55 -14.09 -2.47
N GLU A 2 0.27 -14.38 -3.49
CA GLU A 2 1.11 -15.59 -3.48
C GLU A 2 2.35 -15.44 -2.60
N ILE A 3 2.90 -14.22 -2.48
CA ILE A 3 4.06 -13.93 -1.63
C ILE A 3 3.83 -14.23 -0.15
N THR A 4 2.63 -13.92 0.37
CA THR A 4 2.29 -14.21 1.78
C THR A 4 2.13 -15.70 2.04
N LYS A 5 1.60 -16.46 1.06
CA LYS A 5 1.49 -17.93 1.17
C LYS A 5 2.86 -18.61 1.26
N LEU A 6 3.90 -17.97 0.73
CA LEU A 6 5.29 -18.43 0.79
C LEU A 6 6.00 -18.03 2.10
N GLY A 7 5.27 -17.53 3.11
CA GLY A 7 5.84 -17.10 4.40
C GLY A 7 6.68 -15.83 4.31
N ARG A 8 6.57 -15.07 3.21
CA ARG A 8 7.29 -13.80 3.01
C ARG A 8 6.40 -12.63 3.41
N LEU A 9 7.02 -11.58 3.93
CA LEU A 9 6.33 -10.32 4.20
C LEU A 9 5.77 -9.75 2.89
N GLY A 10 4.53 -9.31 2.91
CA GLY A 10 3.85 -8.70 1.77
C GLY A 10 3.15 -7.41 2.19
N VAL A 11 3.02 -6.48 1.25
CA VAL A 11 2.28 -5.22 1.41
C VAL A 11 1.35 -5.09 0.20
N THR A 12 0.10 -4.67 0.44
CA THR A 12 -0.80 -4.28 -0.65
C THR A 12 -0.54 -2.84 -1.01
N VAL A 13 -0.39 -2.51 -2.30
CA VAL A 13 -0.25 -1.13 -2.77
C VAL A 13 -1.46 -0.78 -3.63
N CYS A 14 -2.17 0.29 -3.29
CA CYS A 14 -3.30 0.78 -4.08
C CYS A 14 -3.47 2.29 -3.91
N SER A 15 -4.17 2.97 -4.82
CA SER A 15 -4.50 4.39 -4.62
C SER A 15 -5.71 4.56 -3.69
N THR A 16 -5.92 5.78 -3.17
CA THR A 16 -7.03 6.07 -2.23
C THR A 16 -8.39 5.57 -2.72
N THR A 17 -8.66 5.67 -4.03
CA THR A 17 -9.87 5.18 -4.69
C THR A 17 -10.12 3.67 -4.53
N PHE A 18 -9.06 2.87 -4.37
CA PHE A 18 -9.14 1.41 -4.31
C PHE A 18 -8.96 0.83 -2.90
N THR A 19 -8.85 1.68 -1.87
CA THR A 19 -8.62 1.23 -0.49
C THR A 19 -9.70 0.24 0.00
N GLY A 20 -10.97 0.50 -0.32
CA GLY A 20 -12.08 -0.37 0.05
C GLY A 20 -11.98 -1.75 -0.60
N LEU A 21 -11.69 -1.79 -1.91
CA LEU A 21 -11.49 -3.04 -2.65
C LEU A 21 -10.27 -3.81 -2.12
N GLY A 22 -9.15 -3.11 -1.88
CA GLY A 22 -7.93 -3.72 -1.34
C GLY A 22 -8.17 -4.41 0.00
N ARG A 23 -8.90 -3.77 0.93
CA ARG A 23 -9.28 -4.35 2.22
C ARG A 23 -10.21 -5.56 2.06
N ALA A 24 -11.23 -5.45 1.20
CA ALA A 24 -12.17 -6.55 0.95
C ALA A 24 -11.44 -7.77 0.37
N GLN A 25 -10.53 -7.56 -0.59
CA GLN A 25 -9.74 -8.61 -1.20
C GLN A 25 -8.79 -9.28 -0.21
N ALA A 26 -8.07 -8.49 0.60
CA ALA A 26 -7.19 -9.01 1.64
C ALA A 26 -7.96 -9.88 2.65
N LYS A 27 -9.15 -9.43 3.07
CA LYS A 27 -10.04 -10.21 3.93
C LYS A 27 -10.51 -11.51 3.28
N ALA A 28 -10.96 -11.46 2.03
CA ALA A 28 -11.44 -12.63 1.29
C ALA A 28 -10.36 -13.69 1.09
N MET A 29 -9.09 -13.28 0.99
CA MET A 29 -7.94 -14.19 0.87
C MET A 29 -7.37 -14.66 2.22
N GLY A 30 -8.04 -14.39 3.35
CA GLY A 30 -7.56 -14.78 4.69
C GLY A 30 -6.32 -14.02 5.15
N CYS A 31 -6.05 -12.85 4.57
CA CYS A 31 -4.85 -12.06 4.76
C CYS A 31 -5.16 -10.64 5.25
N ALA A 32 -6.18 -10.47 6.09
CA ALA A 32 -6.69 -9.17 6.54
C ALA A 32 -5.64 -8.34 7.33
N GLN A 33 -4.64 -9.01 7.90
CA GLN A 33 -3.53 -8.44 8.66
C GLN A 33 -2.41 -7.86 7.79
N ILE A 34 -2.46 -8.03 6.47
CA ILE A 34 -1.43 -7.48 5.58
C ILE A 34 -1.57 -5.96 5.52
N PRO A 35 -0.48 -5.22 5.77
CA PRO A 35 -0.50 -3.76 5.65
C PRO A 35 -0.85 -3.32 4.21
N ILE A 36 -1.54 -2.19 4.12
CA ILE A 36 -1.93 -1.57 2.86
C ILE A 36 -1.28 -0.19 2.78
N LEU A 37 -0.39 -0.01 1.80
CA LEU A 37 0.14 1.29 1.40
C LEU A 37 -0.88 1.96 0.47
N VAL A 38 -1.34 3.14 0.85
CA VAL A 38 -2.34 3.90 0.10
C VAL A 38 -1.68 5.12 -0.56
N ILE A 39 -1.67 5.14 -1.90
CA ILE A 39 -1.11 6.25 -2.68
C ILE A 39 -2.19 7.33 -2.88
N PRO A 40 -1.93 8.61 -2.55
CA PRO A 40 -2.89 9.70 -2.75
C PRO A 40 -3.35 9.89 -4.21
N HIS A 41 -4.65 9.81 -4.48
CA HIS A 41 -5.28 10.11 -5.77
C HIS A 41 -6.02 11.46 -5.70
N PRO A 42 -6.20 12.24 -6.81
CA PRO A 42 -5.86 11.97 -8.21
C PRO A 42 -4.42 12.26 -8.63
N PHE A 43 -3.94 11.45 -9.59
CA PHE A 43 -2.65 11.65 -10.25
C PHE A 43 -2.74 12.57 -11.46
N GLY A 44 -3.85 12.53 -12.20
CA GLY A 44 -3.99 13.26 -13.47
C GLY A 44 -3.99 14.78 -13.34
N THR A 45 -4.20 15.32 -12.13
CA THR A 45 -4.15 16.75 -11.84
C THR A 45 -2.81 17.21 -11.27
N ARG A 46 -1.83 16.30 -11.15
CA ARG A 46 -0.53 16.56 -10.55
C ARG A 46 0.55 16.71 -11.62
N THR A 47 1.52 17.56 -11.33
CA THR A 47 2.75 17.67 -12.11
C THR A 47 3.65 16.46 -11.88
N ARG A 48 4.63 16.26 -12.77
CA ARG A 48 5.59 15.16 -12.65
C ARG A 48 6.46 15.27 -11.39
N ASP A 49 6.74 16.48 -10.93
CA ASP A 49 7.52 16.71 -9.71
C ASP A 49 6.69 16.38 -8.48
N GLU A 50 5.42 16.79 -8.42
CA GLU A 50 4.51 16.37 -7.35
C GLU A 50 4.33 14.84 -7.28
N ILE A 51 4.26 14.17 -8.44
CA ILE A 51 4.19 12.70 -8.49
C ILE A 51 5.49 12.09 -7.96
N ARG A 52 6.65 12.70 -8.22
CA ARG A 52 7.93 12.23 -7.69
C ARG A 52 7.99 12.38 -6.17
N ASP A 53 7.50 13.49 -5.63
CA ASP A 53 7.45 13.73 -4.19
C ASP A 53 6.49 12.74 -3.51
N ILE A 54 5.32 12.48 -4.09
CA ILE A 54 4.39 11.45 -3.62
C ILE A 54 5.07 10.07 -3.61
N ALA A 55 5.79 9.71 -4.69
CA ALA A 55 6.49 8.44 -4.77
C ALA A 55 7.59 8.31 -3.70
N ALA A 56 8.35 9.37 -3.44
CA ALA A 56 9.37 9.39 -2.39
C ALA A 56 8.74 9.16 -1.00
N GLN A 57 7.66 9.87 -0.68
CA GLN A 57 6.94 9.72 0.58
C GLN A 57 6.35 8.30 0.73
N CYS A 58 5.76 7.75 -0.33
CA CYS A 58 5.23 6.39 -0.31
C CYS A 58 6.34 5.33 -0.16
N ALA A 59 7.54 5.57 -0.69
CA ALA A 59 8.67 4.68 -0.50
C ALA A 59 9.13 4.64 0.96
N GLU A 60 9.17 5.79 1.64
CA GLU A 60 9.45 5.85 3.08
C GLU A 60 8.39 5.11 3.91
N GLN A 61 7.11 5.32 3.59
CA GLN A 61 6.00 4.59 4.23
C GLN A 61 6.09 3.08 4.00
N LEU A 62 6.45 2.64 2.80
CA LEU A 62 6.64 1.24 2.48
C LEU A 62 7.74 0.62 3.38
N MET A 63 8.86 1.33 3.54
CA MET A 63 9.95 0.87 4.40
C MET A 63 9.51 0.74 5.85
N ALA A 64 8.73 1.70 6.37
CA ALA A 64 8.18 1.63 7.72
C ALA A 64 7.24 0.43 7.91
N LEU A 65 6.36 0.17 6.94
CA LEU A 65 5.47 -1.00 6.95
C LEU A 65 6.24 -2.32 6.90
N MET A 66 7.33 -2.38 6.12
CA MET A 66 8.17 -3.56 6.01
C MET A 66 9.05 -3.80 7.24
N ALA A 67 9.42 -2.75 7.97
CA ALA A 67 10.20 -2.82 9.21
C ALA A 67 9.37 -3.27 10.44
N GLY A 68 8.08 -3.57 10.28
CA GLY A 68 7.18 -3.95 11.38
C GLY A 68 6.49 -2.78 12.07
N GLY A 69 6.56 -1.57 11.49
CA GLY A 69 5.81 -0.42 11.96
C GLY A 69 4.33 -0.55 11.63
N THR A 70 3.54 -1.00 12.60
CA THR A 70 2.07 -0.81 12.59
C THR A 70 1.80 0.69 12.50
N GLN A 71 1.10 1.14 11.45
CA GLN A 71 0.58 2.51 11.40
C GLN A 71 -0.34 2.73 12.61
N PRO A 72 -0.24 3.88 13.33
CA PRO A 72 -1.17 4.21 14.40
C PRO A 72 -2.61 4.33 13.88
#